data_AF-A0A3N2KHI5-F1
#
_entry.id   AF-A0A3N2KHI5-F1
#
_cell.length_a   1.000
_cell.length_b   1.000
_cell.length_c   1.000
_cell.angle_alpha   90.00
_cell.angle_beta   90.00
_cell.angle_gamma   90.00
#
_symmetry.space_group_name_H-M   'P 1'
#
loop_
_entity.id
_entity.type
_entity.pdbx_description
1 polymer ?
#
loop_
_entity_poly.entity_id
_entity_poly.type
_entity_poly.pdbx_seq_one_letter_code
_entity_poly.pdbx_strand_id
1 'polypeptide(L)'
;MERDESKTTRHESFGTIKAHRIVGHSGFMYGSDVKLDSFIQIEITKNSSVEYDRVLGRRTYSSNKKKDSVVAIKMTPAQFAEFITTLNIGNGTPCTIEEIGGERIDQFKEEIQGRVDYEIEKLRKSLKEHRRQFNRAKEAIIPLIDKLPKKRQEVILSIIESVATSVCSNTPFYLDTLTEVVEEVTATAKTEIASFIGMAQNIATLPQNRAGVDTSKLLPEASHE
;
A
#
# COMPACT_ATOMS: atom_id res chain seq x y z
N MET A 1 28.69 -49.69 -9.51
CA MET A 1 27.36 -49.44 -8.92
C MET A 1 26.82 -48.18 -9.57
N GLU A 2 25.96 -48.34 -10.57
CA GLU A 2 25.27 -47.24 -11.26
C GLU A 2 24.34 -46.51 -10.28
N ARG A 3 24.50 -45.18 -10.18
CA ARG A 3 23.55 -44.30 -9.50
C ARG A 3 22.44 -43.97 -10.48
N ASP A 4 21.39 -44.75 -10.42
CA ASP A 4 20.12 -44.51 -11.10
C ASP A 4 19.07 -44.47 -9.97
N GLU A 5 18.08 -43.60 -9.88
CA GLU A 5 17.32 -42.88 -10.91
C GLU A 5 16.59 -41.70 -10.22
N SER A 6 17.05 -40.45 -10.37
CA SER A 6 16.12 -39.33 -10.22
C SER A 6 15.33 -39.19 -11.52
N LYS A 7 14.00 -39.35 -11.46
CA LYS A 7 13.16 -39.21 -12.66
C LYS A 7 12.68 -37.76 -12.79
N THR A 8 13.22 -37.05 -13.77
CA THR A 8 12.77 -35.68 -14.10
C THR A 8 11.71 -35.72 -15.18
N THR A 9 10.52 -35.20 -14.89
CA THR A 9 9.42 -35.04 -15.86
C THR A 9 9.22 -33.56 -16.18
N ARG A 10 9.11 -33.23 -17.47
CA ARG A 10 8.86 -31.88 -17.98
C ARG A 10 7.61 -31.90 -18.85
N HIS A 11 6.79 -30.87 -18.74
CA HIS A 11 5.61 -30.70 -19.59
C HIS A 11 5.32 -29.21 -19.77
N GLU A 12 4.82 -28.80 -20.94
CA GLU A 12 4.56 -27.39 -21.26
C GLU A 12 3.50 -26.76 -20.35
N SER A 13 2.57 -27.56 -19.83
CA SER A 13 1.55 -27.12 -18.88
C SER A 13 2.05 -26.96 -17.45
N PHE A 14 3.32 -27.28 -17.15
CA PHE A 14 3.87 -27.17 -15.80
C PHE A 14 4.42 -25.76 -15.55
N GLY A 15 3.89 -25.13 -14.52
CA GLY A 15 4.37 -23.84 -14.03
C GLY A 15 4.44 -23.80 -12.51
N THR A 16 5.06 -22.75 -11.99
CA THR A 16 5.07 -22.46 -10.55
C THR A 16 4.66 -21.01 -10.31
N ILE A 17 3.88 -20.78 -9.26
CA ILE A 17 3.55 -19.45 -8.74
C ILE A 17 4.35 -19.23 -7.44
N LYS A 18 4.96 -18.07 -7.31
CA LYS A 18 5.72 -17.66 -6.12
C LYS A 18 5.23 -16.31 -5.66
N ALA A 19 5.15 -16.12 -4.35
CA ALA A 19 4.88 -14.84 -3.73
C ALA A 19 6.03 -14.48 -2.79
N HIS A 20 6.56 -13.28 -2.95
CA HIS A 20 7.69 -12.76 -2.17
C HIS A 20 7.29 -11.44 -1.53
N ARG A 21 7.58 -11.27 -0.24
CA ARG A 21 7.58 -9.95 0.38
C ARG A 21 8.93 -9.31 0.12
N ILE A 22 8.93 -8.16 -0.53
CA ILE A 22 10.13 -7.39 -0.83
C ILE A 22 10.10 -6.12 0.02
N VAL A 23 11.25 -5.81 0.62
CA VAL A 23 11.48 -4.57 1.38
C VAL A 23 12.44 -3.72 0.55
N GLY A 24 12.04 -2.49 0.25
CA GLY A 24 12.77 -1.57 -0.61
C GLY A 24 11.84 -0.62 -1.34
N HIS A 25 12.43 0.22 -2.18
CA HIS A 25 11.67 1.23 -2.92
C HIS A 25 10.80 0.58 -4.00
N SER A 26 9.50 0.57 -3.78
CA SER A 26 8.50 -0.07 -4.66
C SER A 26 8.15 0.76 -5.90
N GLY A 27 8.42 2.07 -5.85
CA GLY A 27 7.93 3.05 -6.81
C GLY A 27 6.43 3.29 -6.66
N PHE A 28 5.80 3.83 -7.71
CA PHE A 28 4.35 3.96 -7.75
C PHE A 28 3.70 2.60 -8.02
N MET A 29 2.62 2.32 -7.29
CA MET A 29 1.81 1.12 -7.47
C MET A 29 0.39 1.51 -7.91
N TYR A 30 -0.08 0.89 -8.99
CA TYR A 30 -1.42 1.11 -9.51
C TYR A 30 -2.47 0.79 -8.45
N GLY A 31 -3.43 1.70 -8.26
CA GLY A 31 -4.50 1.56 -7.27
C GLY A 31 -4.06 1.76 -5.82
N SER A 32 -2.92 2.40 -5.58
CA SER A 32 -2.47 2.80 -4.24
C SER A 32 -2.04 4.25 -4.22
N ASP A 33 -2.66 5.04 -3.34
CA ASP A 33 -2.26 6.43 -3.07
C ASP A 33 -1.07 6.49 -2.08
N VAL A 34 -0.70 5.35 -1.47
CA VAL A 34 0.34 5.28 -0.45
C VAL A 34 1.60 4.64 -1.02
N LYS A 35 2.72 5.38 -0.92
CA LYS A 35 4.07 4.84 -1.10
C LYS A 35 4.45 4.03 0.13
N LEU A 36 4.73 2.74 -0.08
CA LEU A 36 5.15 1.80 0.95
C LEU A 36 6.55 1.28 0.62
N ASP A 37 7.39 1.14 1.64
CA ASP A 37 8.73 0.55 1.54
C ASP A 37 8.71 -0.98 1.52
N SER A 38 7.52 -1.58 1.48
CA SER A 38 7.38 -3.01 1.25
C SER A 38 6.20 -3.30 0.35
N PHE A 39 6.36 -4.32 -0.47
CA PHE A 39 5.35 -4.78 -1.41
C PHE A 39 5.40 -6.30 -1.54
N ILE A 40 4.33 -6.86 -2.09
CA ILE A 40 4.26 -8.28 -2.44
C ILE A 40 4.48 -8.40 -3.94
N GLN A 41 5.45 -9.20 -4.34
CA GLN A 41 5.68 -9.59 -5.73
C GLN A 41 5.16 -11.01 -5.94
N ILE A 42 4.32 -11.19 -6.96
CA ILE A 42 3.87 -12.51 -7.43
C ILE A 42 4.52 -12.77 -8.79
N GLU A 43 5.16 -13.93 -8.93
CA GLU A 43 5.79 -14.37 -10.17
C GLU A 43 5.18 -15.71 -10.59
N ILE A 44 4.78 -15.79 -11.86
CA ILE A 44 4.34 -17.04 -12.50
C ILE A 44 5.37 -17.43 -13.54
N THR A 45 5.84 -18.66 -13.47
CA THR A 45 6.81 -19.23 -14.41
C THR A 45 6.22 -20.43 -15.15
N LYS A 46 6.67 -20.65 -16.39
CA LYS A 46 6.35 -21.83 -17.22
C LYS A 46 7.51 -22.84 -17.22
N ASN A 47 7.35 -23.93 -17.96
CA ASN A 47 8.40 -24.94 -18.19
C ASN A 47 9.01 -25.55 -16.91
N SER A 48 8.21 -25.65 -15.86
CA SER A 48 8.66 -26.21 -14.58
C SER A 48 8.86 -27.71 -14.68
N SER A 49 9.84 -28.24 -13.94
CA SER A 49 10.13 -29.67 -13.87
C SER A 49 9.70 -30.25 -12.53
N VAL A 50 9.26 -31.51 -12.57
CA VAL A 50 9.06 -32.33 -11.38
C VAL A 50 10.19 -33.34 -11.32
N GLU A 51 10.96 -33.31 -10.25
CA GLU A 51 11.99 -34.30 -9.95
C GLU A 51 11.46 -35.24 -8.89
N TYR A 52 11.47 -36.55 -9.19
CA TYR A 52 11.14 -37.59 -8.24
C TYR A 52 12.42 -38.27 -7.77
N ASP A 53 12.74 -38.06 -6.50
CA ASP A 53 13.82 -38.77 -5.84
C ASP A 53 13.27 -40.11 -5.32
N ARG A 54 13.67 -41.20 -5.97
CA ARG A 54 13.24 -42.56 -5.60
C ARG A 54 13.83 -43.03 -4.27
N VAL A 55 14.96 -42.46 -3.83
CA VAL A 55 15.63 -42.83 -2.57
C VAL A 55 14.93 -42.18 -1.38
N LEU A 56 14.56 -40.90 -1.52
CA LEU A 56 13.89 -40.14 -0.46
C LEU A 56 12.36 -40.16 -0.55
N GLY A 57 11.78 -40.74 -1.62
CA GLY A 57 10.34 -40.74 -1.87
C GLY A 57 9.75 -39.34 -2.05
N ARG A 58 10.58 -38.34 -2.38
CA ARG A 58 10.20 -36.92 -2.38
C ARG A 58 10.04 -36.41 -3.81
N ARG A 59 9.00 -35.60 -4.01
CA ARG A 59 8.80 -34.79 -5.22
C ARG A 59 9.28 -33.37 -4.97
N THR A 60 10.13 -32.88 -5.86
CA THR A 60 10.59 -31.49 -5.86
C THR A 60 10.13 -30.80 -7.13
N TYR A 61 9.63 -29.58 -7.01
CA TYR A 61 9.24 -28.74 -8.12
C TYR A 61 10.33 -27.69 -8.33
N SER A 62 10.85 -27.60 -9.55
CA SER A 62 11.90 -26.64 -9.89
C SER A 62 11.51 -25.77 -11.08
N SER A 63 11.78 -24.48 -10.95
CA SER A 63 11.66 -23.48 -12.00
C SER A 63 12.87 -22.57 -11.90
N ASN A 64 13.80 -22.69 -12.85
CA ASN A 64 15.20 -22.27 -12.68
C ASN A 64 15.64 -21.16 -13.63
N LYS A 65 14.78 -20.63 -14.51
CA LYS A 65 15.22 -19.61 -15.49
C LYS A 65 14.30 -18.40 -15.47
N LYS A 66 14.90 -17.22 -15.36
CA LYS A 66 14.22 -15.94 -15.53
C LYS A 66 13.51 -15.82 -16.90
N LYS A 67 14.06 -16.46 -17.94
CA LYS A 67 13.43 -16.56 -19.28
C LYS A 67 12.11 -17.33 -19.30
N ASP A 68 11.84 -18.14 -18.27
CA ASP A 68 10.60 -18.88 -18.12
C ASP A 68 9.56 -18.10 -17.30
N SER A 69 9.84 -16.86 -16.91
CA SER A 69 8.85 -15.95 -16.34
C SER A 69 7.76 -15.64 -17.38
N VAL A 70 6.51 -15.87 -16.98
CA VAL A 70 5.32 -15.53 -17.78
C VAL A 70 4.88 -14.13 -17.43
N VAL A 71 4.72 -13.86 -16.14
CA VAL A 71 4.37 -12.54 -15.62
C VAL A 71 4.90 -12.38 -14.20
N ALA A 72 5.41 -11.20 -13.91
CA ALA A 72 5.66 -10.75 -12.54
C ALA A 72 4.82 -9.49 -12.27
N ILE A 73 4.09 -9.51 -11.15
CA ILE A 73 3.28 -8.38 -10.69
C ILE A 73 3.71 -7.99 -9.29
N LYS A 74 3.57 -6.70 -8.96
CA LYS A 74 3.69 -6.18 -7.61
C LYS A 74 2.38 -5.55 -7.15
N MET A 75 2.15 -5.61 -5.85
CA MET A 75 0.98 -5.05 -5.20
C MET A 75 1.30 -4.67 -3.75
N THR A 76 0.50 -3.78 -3.18
CA THR A 76 0.59 -3.47 -1.75
C THR A 76 0.14 -4.69 -0.91
N PRO A 77 0.53 -4.78 0.37
CA PRO A 77 0.01 -5.83 1.25
C PRO A 77 -1.52 -5.83 1.38
N ALA A 78 -2.15 -4.65 1.31
CA ALA A 78 -3.60 -4.51 1.34
C ALA A 78 -4.24 -5.08 0.07
N GLN A 79 -3.69 -4.74 -1.10
CA GLN A 79 -4.11 -5.34 -2.37
C GLN A 79 -3.89 -6.85 -2.39
N PHE A 80 -2.78 -7.36 -1.84
CA PHE A 80 -2.57 -8.80 -1.74
C PHE A 80 -3.62 -9.47 -0.85
N ALA A 81 -3.95 -8.87 0.29
CA ALA A 81 -5.01 -9.38 1.16
C ALA A 81 -6.38 -9.35 0.46
N GLU A 82 -6.70 -8.27 -0.25
CA GLU A 82 -7.91 -8.16 -1.05
C GLU A 82 -7.96 -9.24 -2.13
N PHE A 83 -6.89 -9.42 -2.91
CA PHE A 83 -6.79 -10.42 -3.96
C PHE A 83 -7.11 -11.85 -3.49
N ILE A 84 -6.64 -12.24 -2.30
CA ILE A 84 -6.88 -13.59 -1.78
C ILE A 84 -8.22 -13.73 -1.03
N THR A 85 -8.82 -12.62 -0.57
CA THR A 85 -10.06 -12.64 0.24
C THR A 85 -11.31 -12.30 -0.55
N THR A 86 -11.20 -11.51 -1.63
CA THR A 86 -12.32 -11.01 -2.44
C THR A 86 -12.44 -11.78 -3.76
N LEU A 87 -12.75 -13.07 -3.65
CA LEU A 87 -12.90 -13.93 -4.82
C LEU A 87 -14.21 -13.62 -5.56
N ASN A 88 -14.12 -13.44 -6.89
CA ASN A 88 -15.26 -13.29 -7.82
C ASN A 88 -16.18 -12.07 -7.59
N ILE A 89 -15.68 -11.00 -6.97
CA ILE A 89 -16.43 -9.76 -6.75
C ILE A 89 -15.78 -8.60 -7.53
N GLY A 90 -16.60 -7.83 -8.25
CA GLY A 90 -16.16 -6.62 -8.95
C GLY A 90 -15.26 -6.88 -10.16
N ASN A 91 -14.35 -5.94 -10.43
CA ASN A 91 -13.43 -5.97 -11.58
C ASN A 91 -12.07 -6.60 -11.24
N GLY A 92 -11.94 -7.22 -10.07
CA GLY A 92 -10.68 -7.73 -9.52
C GLY A 92 -9.84 -6.66 -8.81
N THR A 93 -8.78 -7.10 -8.17
CA THR A 93 -7.87 -6.25 -7.39
C THR A 93 -6.81 -5.60 -8.28
N PRO A 94 -6.56 -4.28 -8.16
CA PRO A 94 -5.50 -3.61 -8.93
C PRO A 94 -4.12 -4.15 -8.57
N CYS A 95 -3.27 -4.31 -9.59
CA CYS A 95 -1.86 -4.66 -9.44
C CYS A 95 -1.00 -3.93 -10.47
N THR A 96 0.31 -3.85 -10.22
CA THR A 96 1.28 -3.24 -11.14
C THR A 96 2.10 -4.34 -11.80
N ILE A 97 2.17 -4.33 -13.13
CA ILE A 97 2.93 -5.35 -13.87
C ILE A 97 4.39 -4.92 -13.96
N GLU A 98 5.31 -5.80 -13.54
CA GLU A 98 6.75 -5.57 -13.57
C GLU A 98 7.44 -6.25 -14.75
N GLU A 99 6.96 -7.44 -15.12
CA GLU A 99 7.59 -8.26 -16.15
C GLU A 99 6.52 -9.04 -16.93
N ILE A 100 6.67 -9.13 -18.25
CA ILE A 100 5.89 -10.05 -19.11
C ILE A 100 6.89 -10.83 -19.96
N GLY A 101 6.76 -12.15 -19.98
CA GLY A 101 7.58 -13.01 -20.85
C GLY A 101 9.09 -12.94 -20.61
N GLY A 102 9.53 -12.61 -19.39
CA GLY A 102 10.94 -12.42 -19.06
C GLY A 102 11.48 -11.00 -19.29
N GLU A 103 10.67 -10.09 -19.86
CA GLU A 103 11.04 -8.71 -20.16
C GLU A 103 10.44 -7.72 -19.18
N ARG A 104 11.28 -6.85 -18.62
CA ARG A 104 10.84 -5.81 -17.68
C ARG A 104 10.06 -4.71 -18.40
N ILE A 105 8.96 -4.30 -17.79
CA ILE A 105 8.12 -3.21 -18.28
C ILE A 105 8.58 -1.90 -17.64
N ASP A 106 8.64 -0.82 -18.44
CA ASP A 106 8.93 0.50 -17.91
C ASP A 106 7.83 0.93 -16.94
N GLN A 107 8.25 1.34 -15.75
CA GLN A 107 7.33 1.63 -14.66
C GLN A 107 6.85 3.07 -14.75
N PHE A 108 5.59 3.30 -14.37
CA PHE A 108 5.04 4.63 -14.23
C PHE A 108 5.80 5.40 -13.14
N LYS A 109 6.27 6.60 -13.47
CA LYS A 109 7.16 7.42 -12.62
C LYS A 109 6.51 8.70 -12.11
N GLU A 110 5.34 9.05 -12.62
CA GLU A 110 4.66 10.27 -12.22
C GLU A 110 3.81 10.04 -10.99
N GLU A 111 3.68 11.09 -10.17
CA GLU A 111 2.80 11.06 -9.02
C GLU A 111 1.36 11.23 -9.49
N ILE A 112 0.54 10.22 -9.22
CA ILE A 112 -0.90 10.35 -9.37
C ILE A 112 -1.40 11.18 -8.20
N GLN A 113 -2.16 12.24 -8.48
CA GLN A 113 -2.76 13.08 -7.45
C GLN A 113 -3.56 12.20 -6.47
N GLY A 114 -3.23 12.28 -5.19
CA GLY A 114 -3.91 11.50 -4.16
C GLY A 114 -5.37 11.91 -4.03
N ARG A 115 -6.23 10.98 -3.62
CA ARG A 115 -7.67 11.27 -3.44
C ARG A 115 -7.94 12.42 -2.46
N VAL A 116 -7.15 12.49 -1.39
CA VAL A 116 -7.26 13.55 -0.38
C VAL A 116 -6.97 14.92 -1.00
N ASP A 117 -5.87 15.04 -1.74
CA ASP A 117 -5.48 16.27 -2.44
C ASP A 117 -6.55 16.73 -3.42
N TYR A 118 -7.10 15.78 -4.20
CA TYR A 118 -8.17 16.05 -5.15
C TYR A 118 -9.43 16.61 -4.47
N GLU A 119 -9.89 15.99 -3.37
CA GLU A 119 -11.08 16.48 -2.66
C GLU A 119 -10.83 17.83 -1.97
N ILE A 120 -9.62 18.06 -1.44
CA ILE A 120 -9.24 19.37 -0.89
C ILE A 120 -9.28 20.45 -1.98
N GLU A 121 -8.68 20.20 -3.15
CA GLU A 121 -8.70 21.16 -4.26
C GLU A 121 -10.13 21.46 -4.73
N LYS A 122 -10.95 20.43 -4.86
CA LYS A 122 -12.36 20.56 -5.22
C LYS A 122 -13.14 21.39 -4.19
N LEU A 123 -12.91 21.16 -2.90
CA LEU A 123 -13.53 21.95 -1.84
C LEU A 123 -13.05 23.40 -1.84
N ARG A 124 -11.76 23.65 -2.04
CA ARG A 124 -11.21 25.02 -2.21
C ARG A 124 -11.85 25.75 -3.39
N LYS A 125 -12.08 25.06 -4.52
CA LYS A 125 -12.81 25.63 -5.68
C LYS A 125 -14.26 25.96 -5.30
N SER A 126 -14.95 25.07 -4.58
CA SER A 126 -16.33 25.30 -4.12
C SER A 126 -16.44 26.50 -3.18
N LEU A 127 -15.50 26.65 -2.23
CA LEU A 127 -15.48 27.76 -1.28
C LEU A 127 -15.30 29.12 -1.99
N LYS A 128 -14.45 29.17 -3.04
CA LYS A 128 -14.29 30.38 -3.86
C LYS A 128 -15.60 30.76 -4.56
N GLU A 129 -16.33 29.79 -5.10
CA GLU A 129 -17.62 30.05 -5.73
C GLU A 129 -18.67 30.49 -4.71
N HIS A 130 -18.74 29.84 -3.55
CA HIS A 130 -19.67 30.22 -2.48
C HIS A 130 -19.40 31.65 -1.98
N ARG A 131 -18.13 32.04 -1.84
CA ARG A 131 -17.77 33.42 -1.50
C ARG A 131 -18.27 34.42 -2.56
N ARG A 132 -18.17 34.06 -3.84
CA ARG A 132 -18.72 34.89 -4.93
C ARG A 132 -20.23 35.00 -4.84
N GLN A 133 -20.93 33.91 -4.51
CA GLN A 133 -22.37 33.91 -4.29
C GLN A 133 -22.77 34.78 -3.08
N PHE A 134 -22.04 34.70 -1.97
CA PHE A 134 -22.23 35.59 -0.81
C PHE A 134 -22.09 37.06 -1.18
N ASN A 135 -21.06 37.42 -1.95
CA ASN A 135 -20.86 38.81 -2.40
C ASN A 135 -22.01 39.28 -3.30
N ARG A 136 -22.48 38.44 -4.24
CA ARG A 136 -23.65 38.76 -5.08
C ARG A 136 -24.93 38.93 -4.27
N ALA A 137 -25.17 38.05 -3.30
CA ALA A 137 -26.32 38.14 -2.41
C ALA A 137 -26.26 39.43 -1.57
N LYS A 138 -25.07 39.79 -1.06
CA LYS A 138 -24.85 41.06 -0.37
C LYS A 138 -25.22 42.25 -1.27
N GLU A 139 -24.72 42.30 -2.50
CA GLU A 139 -25.04 43.37 -3.45
C GLU A 139 -26.54 43.46 -3.77
N ALA A 140 -27.23 42.32 -3.87
CA ALA A 140 -28.67 42.29 -4.08
C ALA A 140 -29.49 42.74 -2.85
N ILE A 141 -28.97 42.54 -1.63
CA ILE A 141 -29.63 42.92 -0.38
C ILE A 141 -29.50 44.43 -0.11
N ILE A 142 -28.38 45.07 -0.47
CA ILE A 142 -28.13 46.51 -0.27
C ILE A 142 -29.33 47.40 -0.69
N PRO A 143 -29.87 47.30 -1.92
CA PRO A 143 -31.01 48.13 -2.32
C PRO A 143 -32.31 47.78 -1.58
N LEU A 144 -32.47 46.55 -1.09
CA LEU A 144 -33.67 46.12 -0.36
C LEU A 144 -33.73 46.71 1.06
N ILE A 145 -32.57 46.93 1.68
CA ILE A 145 -32.47 47.50 3.02
C ILE A 145 -32.39 49.02 3.03
N ASP A 146 -32.31 49.68 1.87
CA ASP A 146 -32.07 51.12 1.74
C ASP A 146 -33.16 51.99 2.41
N LYS A 147 -34.38 51.46 2.53
CA LYS A 147 -35.51 52.12 3.22
C LYS A 147 -35.51 51.95 4.75
N LEU A 148 -34.62 51.13 5.31
CA LEU A 148 -34.52 50.92 6.75
C LEU A 148 -33.71 52.02 7.42
N PRO A 149 -33.88 52.25 8.74
CA PRO A 149 -33.00 53.13 9.50
C PRO A 149 -31.53 52.67 9.38
N LYS A 150 -30.58 53.60 9.19
CA LYS A 150 -29.13 53.31 9.04
C LYS A 150 -28.59 52.29 10.04
N LYS A 151 -28.97 52.44 11.32
CA LYS A 151 -28.56 51.52 12.39
C LYS A 151 -28.98 50.06 12.16
N ARG A 152 -30.15 49.83 11.54
CA ARG A 152 -30.61 48.48 11.17
C ARG A 152 -29.90 47.95 9.92
N GLN A 153 -29.58 48.82 8.96
CA GLN A 153 -28.80 48.44 7.78
C GLN A 153 -27.41 47.94 8.18
N GLU A 154 -26.72 48.67 9.06
CA GLU A 154 -25.40 48.31 9.58
C GLU A 154 -25.42 46.94 10.30
N VAL A 155 -26.44 46.67 11.10
CA VAL A 155 -26.60 45.37 11.78
C VAL A 155 -26.81 44.22 10.79
N ILE A 156 -27.62 44.43 9.75
CA ILE A 156 -27.87 43.37 8.75
C ILE A 156 -26.60 43.08 7.95
N LEU A 157 -25.91 44.14 7.49
CA LEU A 157 -24.67 44.00 6.73
C LEU A 157 -23.58 43.34 7.56
N SER A 158 -23.45 43.69 8.84
CA SER A 158 -22.45 43.09 9.73
C SER A 158 -22.71 41.60 9.99
N ILE A 159 -23.97 41.18 10.11
CA ILE A 159 -24.32 39.75 10.22
C ILE A 159 -23.93 39.00 8.95
N ILE A 160 -24.24 39.54 7.77
CA ILE A 160 -23.89 38.92 6.47
C ILE A 160 -22.37 38.81 6.33
N GLU A 161 -21.62 39.86 6.65
CA GLU A 161 -20.16 39.86 6.60
C GLU A 161 -19.54 38.90 7.63
N SER A 162 -20.11 38.83 8.84
CA SER A 162 -19.69 37.89 9.87
C SER A 162 -19.87 36.45 9.40
N VAL A 163 -21.04 36.10 8.85
CA VAL A 163 -21.30 34.75 8.31
C VAL A 163 -20.37 34.43 7.13
N ALA A 164 -20.23 35.37 6.18
CA ALA A 164 -19.34 35.18 5.04
C ALA A 164 -17.88 34.97 5.49
N THR A 165 -17.43 35.69 6.51
CA THR A 165 -16.08 35.57 7.05
C THR A 165 -15.91 34.26 7.82
N SER A 166 -16.81 33.93 8.74
CA SER A 166 -16.75 32.70 9.54
C SER A 166 -16.78 31.43 8.69
N VAL A 167 -17.48 31.44 7.55
CA VAL A 167 -17.58 30.27 6.67
C VAL A 167 -16.53 30.30 5.56
N CYS A 168 -16.36 31.41 4.84
CA CYS A 168 -15.46 31.42 3.68
C CYS A 168 -14.00 31.70 4.05
N SER A 169 -13.73 32.44 5.13
CA SER A 169 -12.37 32.80 5.53
C SER A 169 -11.76 31.81 6.51
N ASN A 170 -12.55 31.18 7.39
CA ASN A 170 -12.01 30.23 8.37
C ASN A 170 -11.92 28.79 7.82
N THR A 171 -12.82 28.37 6.92
CA THR A 171 -12.78 26.99 6.38
C THR A 171 -11.47 26.64 5.66
N PRO A 172 -10.84 27.52 4.86
CA PRO A 172 -9.52 27.22 4.29
C PRO A 172 -8.48 26.87 5.36
N PHE A 173 -8.44 27.63 6.46
CA PHE A 173 -7.54 27.36 7.58
C PHE A 173 -7.81 25.99 8.23
N TYR A 174 -9.08 25.68 8.51
CA TYR A 174 -9.43 24.37 9.06
C TYR A 174 -9.10 23.20 8.11
N LEU A 175 -9.16 23.42 6.79
CA LEU A 175 -8.75 22.43 5.81
C LEU A 175 -7.23 22.21 5.82
N ASP A 176 -6.45 23.28 5.96
CA ASP A 176 -5.00 23.17 6.08
C ASP A 176 -4.63 22.38 7.34
N THR A 177 -5.23 22.72 8.50
CA THR A 177 -5.02 21.96 9.75
C THR A 177 -5.48 20.49 9.63
N LEU A 178 -6.60 20.23 8.96
CA LEU A 178 -7.06 18.86 8.74
C LEU A 178 -6.08 18.08 7.85
N THR A 179 -5.50 18.72 6.84
CA THR A 179 -4.51 18.12 5.96
C THR A 179 -3.27 17.71 6.75
N GLU A 180 -2.75 18.60 7.60
CA GLU A 180 -1.63 18.32 8.50
C GLU A 180 -1.90 17.12 9.41
N VAL A 181 -3.08 17.08 10.05
CA VAL A 181 -3.48 15.95 10.91
C VAL A 181 -3.56 14.64 10.13
N VAL A 182 -4.08 14.66 8.90
CA VAL A 182 -4.13 13.47 8.04
C VAL A 182 -2.71 13.01 7.69
N GLU A 183 -1.82 13.92 7.31
CA GLU A 183 -0.42 13.61 7.02
C GLU A 183 0.28 13.01 8.25
N GLU A 184 0.11 13.60 9.42
CA GLU A 184 0.67 13.11 10.69
C GLU A 184 0.15 11.71 11.05
N VAL A 185 -1.16 11.48 10.96
CA VAL A 185 -1.77 10.18 11.24
C VAL A 185 -1.27 9.12 10.26
N THR A 186 -1.11 9.46 8.98
CA THR A 186 -0.57 8.50 8.00
C THR A 186 0.90 8.19 8.24
N ALA A 187 1.73 9.18 8.60
CA ALA A 187 3.13 8.97 8.97
C ALA A 187 3.27 8.11 10.23
N THR A 188 2.42 8.36 11.23
CA THR A 188 2.35 7.58 12.47
C THR A 188 1.96 6.13 12.17
N ALA A 189 0.90 5.91 11.38
CA ALA A 189 0.45 4.58 11.00
C ALA A 189 1.55 3.79 10.24
N LYS A 190 2.28 4.45 9.32
CA LYS A 190 3.43 3.85 8.64
C LYS A 190 4.51 3.41 9.63
N THR A 191 4.82 4.26 10.60
CA THR A 191 5.83 3.98 11.64
C THR A 191 5.41 2.83 12.55
N GLU A 192 4.15 2.78 12.96
CA GLU A 192 3.61 1.69 13.77
C GLU A 192 3.63 0.36 13.02
N ILE A 193 3.23 0.34 11.75
CA ILE A 193 3.31 -0.86 10.90
C ILE A 193 4.75 -1.31 10.73
N ALA A 194 5.69 -0.40 10.44
CA ALA A 194 7.10 -0.71 10.31
C ALA A 194 7.67 -1.30 11.62
N SER A 195 7.31 -0.72 12.77
CA SER A 195 7.71 -1.20 14.09
C SER A 195 7.13 -2.58 14.40
N PHE A 196 5.85 -2.82 14.08
CA PHE A 196 5.22 -4.13 14.24
C PHE A 196 5.90 -5.20 13.38
N ILE A 197 6.24 -4.88 12.13
CA ILE A 197 6.98 -5.79 11.24
C ILE A 197 8.38 -6.07 11.81
N GLY A 198 9.09 -5.05 12.29
CA GLY A 198 10.40 -5.21 12.93
C GLY A 198 10.35 -6.10 14.17
N MET A 199 9.34 -5.93 15.04
CA MET A 199 9.12 -6.80 16.19
C MET A 199 8.86 -8.25 15.78
N ALA A 200 7.99 -8.49 14.79
CA ALA A 200 7.67 -9.83 14.30
C ALA A 200 8.91 -10.54 13.69
N GLN A 201 9.77 -9.79 12.98
CA GLN A 201 11.03 -10.32 12.43
C GLN A 201 12.04 -10.68 13.52
N ASN A 202 12.13 -9.87 14.58
CA ASN A 202 12.97 -10.16 15.74
C ASN A 202 12.47 -11.42 16.49
N ILE A 203 11.15 -11.60 16.60
CA ILE A 203 10.57 -12.81 17.21
C ILE A 203 10.85 -14.05 16.35
N ALA A 204 10.76 -13.95 15.02
CA ALA A 204 11.02 -15.06 14.10
C ALA A 204 12.50 -15.49 14.05
N THR A 205 13.45 -14.64 14.46
CA THR A 205 14.89 -14.96 14.49
C THR A 205 15.37 -15.55 15.84
N LEU A 206 14.56 -15.47 16.90
CA LEU A 206 14.87 -16.08 18.21
C LEU A 206 15.11 -17.61 18.21
N PRO A 207 14.58 -18.44 17.29
CA PRO A 207 14.89 -19.88 17.27
C PRO A 207 16.27 -20.23 16.72
N GLN A 208 16.92 -19.35 15.94
CA GLN A 208 18.15 -19.69 15.20
C GLN A 208 19.43 -19.53 16.04
N ASN A 209 19.37 -18.83 17.18
CA ASN A 209 20.54 -18.63 18.06
C ASN A 209 20.66 -19.65 19.20
N ARG A 210 19.75 -20.62 19.33
CA ARG A 210 19.83 -21.68 20.36
C ARG A 210 20.52 -22.97 19.91
N ALA A 211 20.84 -23.12 18.62
CA ALA A 211 21.51 -24.30 18.07
C ALA A 211 23.05 -24.26 18.19
N GLY A 212 23.59 -23.58 19.21
CA GLY A 212 25.02 -23.41 19.43
C GLY A 212 25.49 -23.74 20.85
N VAL A 213 24.68 -24.43 21.66
CA VAL A 213 25.14 -24.94 22.96
C VAL A 213 25.71 -26.33 22.74
N ASP A 214 27.03 -26.41 22.69
CA ASP A 214 27.81 -27.64 22.64
C ASP A 214 27.58 -28.46 23.92
N THR A 215 26.73 -29.48 23.83
CA THR A 215 26.36 -30.38 24.94
C THR A 215 27.47 -31.37 25.30
N SER A 216 28.64 -31.33 24.64
CA SER A 216 29.77 -32.22 24.95
C SER A 216 30.44 -31.95 26.30
N LYS A 217 30.09 -30.86 26.99
CA LYS A 217 30.64 -30.49 28.32
C LYS A 217 29.78 -30.86 29.53
N LEU A 218 28.70 -31.63 29.35
CA LEU A 218 27.69 -31.88 30.40
C LEU A 218 27.64 -33.32 30.96
N LEU A 219 28.60 -34.18 30.64
CA LEU A 219 28.68 -35.51 31.26
C LEU A 219 29.68 -35.48 32.44
N PRO A 220 29.25 -35.76 33.69
CA PRO A 220 30.16 -35.91 34.81
C PRO A 220 30.93 -37.22 34.66
N GLU A 221 32.25 -37.17 34.88
CA GLU A 221 33.11 -38.34 34.91
C GLU A 221 32.58 -39.35 35.95
N ALA A 222 32.35 -40.59 35.50
CA ALA A 222 32.03 -41.69 36.38
C ALA A 222 33.26 -42.00 37.24
N SER A 223 33.15 -41.73 38.53
CA SER A 223 34.11 -42.14 39.55
C SER A 223 34.26 -43.66 39.54
N HIS A 224 35.47 -44.14 39.27
CA HIS A 224 35.86 -45.52 39.47
C HIS A 224 36.00 -45.83 40.97
N GLU A 225 35.31 -46.86 41.44
CA GLU A 225 35.80 -47.78 42.48
C GLU A 225 36.29 -49.07 41.80
#